data_AF-L0K6Q4-F1
#
_entry.id   AF-L0K6Q4-F1
#
_cell.length_a   1.000
_cell.length_b   1.000
_cell.length_c   1.000
_cell.angle_alpha   90.00
_cell.angle_beta   90.00
_cell.angle_gamma   90.00
#
_symmetry.space_group_name_H-M   'P 1'
#
loop_
_entity.id
_entity.type
_entity.pdbx_description
1 polymer ?
#
loop_
_entity_poly.entity_id
_entity_poly.type
_entity_poly.pdbx_seq_one_letter_code
_entity_poly.pdbx_strand_id
1 'polypeptide(L)'
;MEREHPYVTEYMDRSMVKDRDEESGQYTETVTDEEIAEFVRNSNGLTTSEVADEFDYERPTAYRRLKSLEESGDVQSRKIGNSLLWESSE
;
A
#
# COMPACT_ATOMS: atom_id res chain seq x y z
N MET A 1 10.21 2.61 -31.20
CA MET A 1 11.26 2.14 -30.30
C MET A 1 11.07 2.88 -28.98
N GLU A 2 10.54 2.16 -27.99
CA GLU A 2 11.27 1.83 -26.74
C GLU A 2 11.14 3.01 -25.76
N ARG A 3 10.03 3.12 -25.01
CA ARG A 3 9.87 2.59 -23.64
C ARG A 3 11.17 2.68 -22.83
N GLU A 4 11.39 3.85 -22.23
CA GLU A 4 12.33 4.02 -21.14
C GLU A 4 11.52 4.44 -19.91
N HIS A 5 10.96 3.44 -19.23
CA HIS A 5 10.53 3.61 -17.84
C HIS A 5 11.78 3.38 -16.98
N PRO A 6 12.35 4.42 -16.35
CA PRO A 6 13.47 4.23 -15.44
C PRO A 6 12.94 3.54 -14.19
N TYR A 7 13.10 2.22 -14.14
CA TYR A 7 13.21 1.49 -12.87
C TYR A 7 14.53 1.94 -12.22
N VAL A 8 14.49 3.07 -11.51
CA VAL A 8 15.51 3.38 -10.51
C VAL A 8 15.21 2.49 -9.30
N THR A 9 15.81 1.32 -9.36
CA THR A 9 16.26 0.58 -8.18
C THR A 9 17.32 1.44 -7.51
N GLU A 10 16.92 2.25 -6.54
CA GLU A 10 17.84 2.79 -5.54
C GLU A 10 17.32 2.38 -4.17
N TYR A 11 17.49 1.08 -3.89
CA TYR A 11 17.77 0.64 -2.55
C TYR A 11 19.06 1.34 -2.12
N MET A 12 18.97 2.35 -1.25
CA MET A 12 19.85 2.60 -0.09
C MET A 12 19.33 3.83 0.68
N ASP A 13 18.48 3.62 1.68
CA ASP A 13 18.75 4.26 2.97
C ASP A 13 18.76 3.19 4.04
N ARG A 14 19.97 2.95 4.52
CA ARG A 14 20.28 2.04 5.61
C ARG A 14 20.11 2.84 6.90
N SER A 15 18.88 2.94 7.39
CA SER A 15 18.61 3.22 8.80
C SER A 15 17.51 2.30 9.32
N MET A 16 17.97 1.22 9.92
CA MET A 16 17.26 0.34 10.81
C MET A 16 17.02 1.09 12.13
N VAL A 17 15.79 1.49 12.47
CA VAL A 17 15.23 1.35 13.83
C VAL A 17 13.71 1.23 13.70
N LYS A 18 13.23 0.10 14.20
CA LYS A 18 11.84 -0.19 14.52
C LYS A 18 11.46 0.67 15.73
N ASP A 19 10.85 1.83 15.50
CA ASP A 19 10.17 2.58 16.56
C ASP A 19 8.80 2.99 16.04
N ARG A 20 7.79 2.47 16.74
CA ARG A 20 6.39 2.82 16.53
C ARG A 20 6.23 4.31 16.83
N ASP A 21 5.37 4.96 16.03
CA ASP A 21 4.53 6.11 16.35
C ASP A 21 4.84 6.88 17.65
N GLU A 22 5.54 8.02 17.60
CA GLU A 22 5.41 9.05 18.67
C GLU A 22 5.44 10.53 18.22
N GLU A 23 5.58 10.88 16.93
CA GLU A 23 5.59 12.30 16.50
C GLU A 23 4.83 12.56 15.18
N SER A 24 3.51 12.36 15.18
CA SER A 24 2.62 13.22 14.40
C SER A 24 1.24 13.20 15.03
N GLY A 25 0.93 14.29 15.74
CA GLY A 25 -0.39 14.58 16.29
C GLY A 25 -1.44 14.85 15.22
N GLN A 26 -1.70 13.88 14.37
CA GLN A 26 -2.93 13.77 13.60
C GLN A 26 -3.58 12.46 14.04
N TYR A 27 -4.51 12.60 14.99
CA TYR A 27 -5.56 11.63 15.22
C TYR A 27 -6.37 11.51 13.92
N THR A 28 -5.89 10.71 12.97
CA THR A 28 -6.80 10.07 12.02
C THR A 28 -7.12 8.75 12.69
N GLU A 29 -8.41 8.56 12.98
CA GLU A 29 -8.98 7.34 13.54
C GLU A 29 -8.22 6.11 13.04
N THR A 30 -7.79 5.25 13.95
CA THR A 30 -6.86 4.14 13.75
C THR A 30 -7.35 3.17 12.67
N VAL A 31 -7.22 3.53 11.40
CA VAL A 31 -7.41 2.62 10.27
C VAL A 31 -6.26 1.63 10.35
N THR A 32 -6.56 0.44 10.83
CA THR A 32 -5.59 -0.64 10.93
C THR A 32 -5.36 -1.26 9.55
N ASP A 33 -4.28 -2.04 9.45
CA ASP A 33 -3.98 -2.81 8.26
C ASP A 33 -5.17 -3.76 7.93
N GLU A 34 -5.82 -4.28 8.97
CA GLU A 34 -7.02 -5.11 8.88
C GLU A 34 -8.18 -4.40 8.18
N GLU A 35 -8.49 -3.15 8.54
CA GLU A 35 -9.55 -2.35 7.90
C GLU A 35 -9.28 -2.15 6.40
N ILE A 36 -8.01 -1.92 6.03
CA ILE A 36 -7.60 -1.81 4.62
C ILE A 36 -7.79 -3.15 3.90
N ALA A 37 -7.41 -4.26 4.54
CA ALA A 37 -7.59 -5.60 3.98
C ALA A 37 -9.08 -5.95 3.81
N GLU A 38 -9.91 -5.59 4.78
CA GLU A 38 -11.36 -5.74 4.70
C GLU A 38 -11.96 -4.88 3.58
N PHE A 39 -11.51 -3.64 3.43
CA PHE A 39 -11.92 -2.78 2.32
C PHE A 39 -11.56 -3.39 0.96
N VAL A 40 -10.35 -3.94 0.83
CA VAL A 40 -9.90 -4.67 -0.38
C VAL A 40 -10.75 -5.92 -0.64
N ARG A 41 -11.07 -6.71 0.40
CA ARG A 41 -11.96 -7.87 0.32
C ARG A 41 -13.37 -7.46 -0.15
N ASN A 42 -13.93 -6.42 0.43
CA ASN A 42 -15.29 -5.94 0.12
C ASN A 42 -15.40 -5.33 -1.29
N SER A 43 -14.33 -4.72 -1.79
CA SER A 43 -14.31 -4.03 -3.08
C SER A 43 -13.95 -4.93 -4.27
N ASN A 44 -13.69 -6.22 -4.03
CA ASN A 44 -13.46 -7.23 -5.06
C ASN A 44 -12.26 -6.94 -6.00
N GLY A 45 -11.32 -6.11 -5.56
CA GLY A 45 -10.15 -5.66 -6.34
C GLY A 45 -10.06 -4.13 -6.41
N LEU A 46 -8.99 -3.55 -5.88
CA LEU A 46 -8.78 -2.10 -5.84
C LEU A 46 -7.40 -1.70 -6.34
N THR A 47 -7.26 -0.48 -6.81
CA THR A 47 -5.95 0.12 -7.04
C THR A 47 -5.42 0.83 -5.80
N THR A 48 -4.10 0.99 -5.70
CA THR A 48 -3.48 1.83 -4.66
C THR A 48 -4.05 3.26 -4.63
N SER A 49 -4.56 3.74 -5.76
CA SER A 49 -5.14 5.08 -5.86
C SER A 49 -6.52 5.15 -5.20
N GLU A 50 -7.32 4.09 -5.32
CA GLU A 50 -8.64 4.01 -4.69
C GLU A 50 -8.51 3.85 -3.18
N VAL A 51 -7.54 3.04 -2.72
CA VAL A 51 -7.22 2.94 -1.28
C VAL A 51 -6.72 4.29 -0.74
N ALA A 52 -5.88 4.99 -1.50
CA ALA A 52 -5.44 6.33 -1.13
C ALA A 52 -6.60 7.34 -1.02
N ASP A 53 -7.56 7.29 -1.95
CA ASP A 53 -8.72 8.19 -1.97
C ASP A 53 -9.70 7.88 -0.82
N GLU A 54 -9.99 6.59 -0.57
CA GLU A 54 -10.91 6.15 0.49
C GLU A 54 -10.41 6.55 1.88
N PHE A 55 -9.12 6.34 2.15
CA PHE A 55 -8.52 6.57 3.47
C PHE A 55 -7.83 7.94 3.60
N ASP A 56 -8.04 8.84 2.61
CA ASP A 56 -7.40 10.15 2.52
C ASP A 56 -5.86 10.08 2.70
N TYR A 57 -5.25 9.01 2.19
CA TYR A 57 -3.81 8.78 2.26
C TYR A 57 -3.10 9.28 1.03
N GLU A 58 -1.85 9.69 1.22
CA GLU A 58 -0.93 9.82 0.10
C GLU A 58 -0.70 8.45 -0.55
N ARG A 59 -0.71 8.42 -1.89
CA ARG A 59 -0.43 7.21 -2.69
C ARG A 59 0.77 6.37 -2.20
N PRO A 60 1.94 6.94 -1.86
CA PRO A 60 3.06 6.15 -1.32
C PRO A 60 2.77 5.53 0.06
N THR A 61 1.95 6.17 0.89
CA THR A 61 1.53 5.64 2.20
C THR A 61 0.59 4.45 2.03
N ALA A 62 -0.43 4.59 1.18
CA ALA A 62 -1.33 3.49 0.81
C ALA A 62 -0.55 2.30 0.22
N TYR A 63 0.42 2.57 -0.67
CA TYR A 63 1.26 1.53 -1.25
C TYR A 63 2.07 0.77 -0.19
N ARG A 64 2.69 1.47 0.76
CA ARG A 64 3.46 0.85 1.85
C ARG A 64 2.58 -0.06 2.72
N ARG A 65 1.39 0.41 3.08
CA ARG A 65 0.41 -0.37 3.87
C ARG A 65 -0.02 -1.64 3.12
N LEU A 66 -0.40 -1.50 1.85
CA LEU A 66 -0.80 -2.63 1.00
C LEU A 66 0.34 -3.65 0.81
N LYS A 67 1.59 -3.18 0.67
CA LYS A 67 2.76 -4.07 0.65
C LYS A 67 2.93 -4.84 1.96
N SER A 68 2.76 -4.19 3.12
CA SER A 68 2.82 -4.91 4.41
C SER A 68 1.73 -5.97 4.53
N LEU A 69 0.52 -5.69 4.04
CA LEU A 69 -0.57 -6.68 4.00
C LEU A 69 -0.28 -7.85 3.06
N GLU A 70 0.37 -7.59 1.93
CA GLU A 70 0.83 -8.65 1.02
C GLU A 70 1.90 -9.52 1.68
N GLU A 71 2.81 -8.92 2.45
CA GLU A 71 3.82 -9.67 3.20
C GLU A 71 3.22 -10.52 4.33
N SER A 72 2.13 -10.07 4.95
CA SER A 72 1.36 -10.85 5.93
C SER A 72 0.47 -11.93 5.31
N GLY A 73 0.21 -11.85 4.00
CA GLY A 73 -0.66 -12.78 3.27
C GLY A 73 -2.15 -12.45 3.36
N ASP A 74 -2.50 -11.22 3.76
CA ASP A 74 -3.91 -10.77 3.84
C ASP A 74 -4.47 -10.34 2.48
N VAL A 75 -3.60 -9.81 1.63
CA VAL A 75 -3.92 -9.34 0.27
C VAL A 75 -2.85 -9.79 -0.71
N GLN A 76 -3.12 -9.65 -2.00
CA GLN A 76 -2.23 -9.99 -3.10
C GLN A 76 -2.23 -8.85 -4.11
N SER A 77 -1.07 -8.51 -4.67
CA SER A 77 -1.02 -7.60 -5.80
C SER A 77 -0.91 -8.35 -7.14
N ARG A 78 -1.62 -7.84 -8.14
CA ARG A 78 -1.52 -8.25 -9.54
C ARG A 78 -1.37 -7.02 -10.41
N LYS A 79 -0.38 -7.03 -11.31
CA LYS A 79 -0.22 -5.95 -12.30
C LYS A 79 -1.29 -6.07 -13.39
N ILE A 80 -2.18 -5.07 -13.47
CA ILE A 80 -3.19 -4.95 -14.52
C ILE A 80 -2.90 -3.68 -15.32
N GLY A 81 -2.42 -3.85 -16.55
CA GLY A 81 -2.03 -2.72 -17.40
C GLY A 81 -0.89 -1.91 -16.80
N ASN A 82 -1.18 -0.66 -16.42
CA ASN A 82 -0.23 0.27 -15.79
C ASN A 82 -0.46 0.47 -14.28
N SER A 83 -1.38 -0.30 -13.69
CA SER A 83 -1.75 -0.20 -12.27
C SER A 83 -1.52 -1.53 -11.57
N LEU A 84 -1.38 -1.46 -10.24
CA LEU A 84 -1.46 -2.63 -9.37
C LEU A 84 -2.90 -2.76 -8.89
N LEU A 85 -3.48 -3.92 -9.13
CA LEU A 85 -4.74 -4.36 -8.55
C LEU A 85 -4.41 -5.14 -7.28
N TRP A 86 -5.07 -4.81 -6.19
CA TRP A 86 -4.97 -5.44 -4.89
C TRP A 86 -6.25 -6.19 -4.65
N GLU A 87 -6.13 -7.49 -4.39
CA GLU A 87 -7.24 -8.39 -4.14
C GLU A 87 -6.97 -9.19 -2.86
N SER A 88 -8.00 -9.74 -2.24
CA SER A 88 -7.80 -10.58 -1.05
C SER A 88 -6.99 -11.83 -1.38
N SER A 89 -6.14 -12.27 -0.45
CA SER A 89 -5.56 -13.61 -0.54
C SER A 89 -6.62 -14.62 -0.09
N GLU A 90 -7.14 -15.41 -1.03
CA GLU A 90 -8.05 -16.53 -0.74
C GLU A 90 -7.34 -17.68 -0.03
#